data_AF-A0A133USB7-F1
#
_entry.id   AF-A0A133USB7-F1
#
_cell.length_a   1.000
_cell.length_b   1.000
_cell.length_c   1.000
_cell.angle_alpha   90.00
_cell.angle_beta   90.00
_cell.angle_gamma   90.00
#
_symmetry.space_group_name_H-M   'P 1'
#
loop_
_entity.id
_entity.type
_entity.pdbx_description
1 polymer ?
#
loop_
_entity_poly.entity_id
_entity_poly.type
_entity_poly.pdbx_seq_one_letter_code
_entity_poly.pdbx_strand_id
1 'polypeptide(L)' 'MSIVGLVGLAIIVIGFGYEMIKTVERRKCNIARTVVGMFILASVLLFYHAFTLGDKIFMTLNLILIGVNSVNFYYA' A
#
# COMPACT_ATOMS: atom_id res chain seq x y z
N MET A 1 -3.83 10.87 19.15
CA MET A 1 -4.15 10.33 17.81
C MET A 1 -4.21 11.49 16.83
N SER A 2 -3.19 11.65 15.99
CA SER A 2 -3.09 12.83 15.12
C SER A 2 -3.99 12.64 13.89
N ILE A 3 -4.95 13.55 13.70
CA ILE A 3 -5.87 13.65 12.55
C ILE A 3 -5.12 13.45 11.22
N VAL A 4 -3.87 13.93 11.15
CA VAL A 4 -2.95 13.78 10.02
C VAL A 4 -2.72 12.32 9.61
N GLY A 5 -2.58 11.40 10.57
CA GLY A 5 -2.38 9.97 10.29
C GLY A 5 -3.62 9.31 9.68
N LEU A 6 -4.81 9.73 10.09
CA LEU A 6 -6.09 9.26 9.55
C LEU A 6 -6.34 9.80 8.14
N VAL A 7 -6.00 11.07 7.90
CA VAL A 7 -6.08 11.69 6.56
C VAL A 7 -5.10 11.02 5.60
N GLY A 8 -3.87 10.76 6.04
CA GLY A 8 -2.89 10.01 5.24
C GLY A 8 -3.39 8.61 4.86
N LEU A 9 -4.04 7.92 5.81
CA LEU A 9 -4.66 6.61 5.57
C LEU A 9 -5.76 6.68 4.51
N ALA A 10 -6.66 7.66 4.60
CA ALA A 10 -7.73 7.84 3.63
C ALA A 10 -7.21 8.10 2.22
N ILE A 11 -6.23 9.01 2.06
CA ILE A 11 -5.66 9.36 0.75
C ILE A 11 -5.00 8.13 0.10
N ILE A 12 -4.21 7.38 0.87
CA ILE A 12 -3.48 6.22 0.37
C ILE A 12 -4.45 5.10 -0.02
N VAL A 13 -5.43 4.78 0.84
CA VAL A 13 -6.40 3.71 0.57
C VAL A 13 -7.24 4.05 -0.67
N ILE A 14 -7.64 5.31 -0.85
CA ILE A 14 -8.41 5.73 -2.03
C ILE A 14 -7.54 5.64 -3.29
N GLY A 15 -6.32 6.17 -3.26
CA GLY A 15 -5.42 6.16 -4.43
C GLY A 15 -5.03 4.75 -4.86
N PHE A 16 -4.44 3.98 -3.95
CA PHE A 16 -3.96 2.62 -4.24
C PHE A 16 -5.11 1.62 -4.40
N GLY A 17 -6.20 1.78 -3.64
CA GLY A 17 -7.38 0.93 -3.78
C GLY A 17 -8.07 1.10 -5.14
N TYR A 18 -8.17 2.33 -5.64
CA TYR A 18 -8.72 2.57 -6.98
C TYR A 18 -7.86 1.94 -8.08
N GLU A 19 -6.54 2.04 -7.97
CA GLU A 19 -5.61 1.41 -8.92
C GLU A 19 -5.68 -0.13 -8.86
N MET A 20 -5.85 -0.70 -7.67
CA MET A 20 -6.08 -2.12 -7.47
C MET A 20 -7.37 -2.59 -8.14
N ILE A 21 -8.48 -1.87 -7.95
CA ILE A 21 -9.77 -2.20 -8.55
C ILE A 21 -9.62 -2.23 -10.08
N LYS A 22 -9.00 -1.19 -10.67
CA LYS A 22 -8.72 -1.15 -12.11
C LYS A 22 -7.86 -2.32 -12.58
N THR A 23 -6.84 -2.67 -11.81
CA THR A 23 -5.92 -3.77 -12.13
C THR A 23 -6.66 -5.12 -12.13
N VAL A 24 -7.54 -5.34 -11.16
CA VAL A 24 -8.38 -6.54 -11.07
C VAL A 24 -9.43 -6.58 -12.19
N GLU A 25 -10.12 -5.47 -12.46
CA GLU A 25 -11.11 -5.37 -13.54
C GLU A 25 -10.49 -5.66 -14.92
N ARG A 26 -9.29 -5.10 -15.17
CA ARG A 26 -8.59 -5.28 -16.44
C ARG A 26 -7.75 -6.55 -16.49
N ARG A 27 -7.64 -7.28 -15.36
CA ARG A 27 -6.71 -8.40 -15.13
C ARG A 27 -5.28 -8.12 -15.60
N LYS A 28 -4.88 -6.85 -15.56
CA LYS A 28 -3.60 -6.37 -16.07
C LYS A 28 -3.22 -5.11 -15.31
N CYS A 29 -2.02 -5.11 -14.73
CA CYS A 29 -1.42 -3.93 -14.15
C CYS A 29 -0.60 -3.22 -15.24
N ASN A 30 -0.78 -1.91 -15.38
CA ASN A 30 0.00 -1.10 -16.32
C ASN A 30 1.29 -0.55 -15.69
N ILE A 31 1.55 -0.87 -14.43
CA ILE A 31 2.73 -0.46 -13.67
C ILE A 31 3.79 -1.53 -13.83
N ALA A 32 5.04 -1.13 -14.11
CA ALA A 32 6.14 -2.07 -14.21
C ALA A 32 6.31 -2.88 -12.92
N ARG A 33 6.45 -4.20 -13.05
CA ARG A 33 6.57 -5.13 -11.92
C ARG A 33 7.69 -4.74 -10.94
N THR A 34 8.79 -4.18 -11.43
CA THR A 34 9.90 -3.65 -10.61
C THR A 34 9.45 -2.50 -9.72
N VAL A 35 8.62 -1.60 -10.23
CA VAL A 35 8.09 -0.45 -9.48
C VAL A 35 7.15 -0.95 -8.38
N VAL A 36 6.26 -1.89 -8.71
CA VAL A 36 5.37 -2.49 -7.70
C VAL A 36 6.17 -3.22 -6.62
N GLY A 37 7.24 -3.93 -6.99
CA GLY A 37 8.16 -4.56 -6.04
C GLY A 37 8.84 -3.56 -5.10
N MET A 38 9.25 -2.39 -5.60
CA MET A 38 9.79 -1.31 -4.76
C MET A 38 8.75 -0.78 -3.77
N PHE A 39 7.49 -0.64 -4.18
CA PHE A 39 6.42 -0.24 -3.27
C PHE A 39 6.18 -1.26 -2.16
N ILE A 40 6.21 -2.56 -2.47
CA ILE A 40 6.10 -3.62 -1.46
C ILE A 40 7.26 -3.52 -0.46
N LEU A 41 8.50 -3.39 -0.94
CA LEU A 41 9.68 -3.24 -0.09
C LEU A 41 9.59 -2.00 0.81
N ALA A 42 9.21 -0.86 0.24
CA ALA A 42 9.03 0.38 1.00
C ALA A 42 7.96 0.23 2.09
N SER A 43 6.83 -0.41 1.78
CA SER A 43 5.77 -0.65 2.77
C SER A 43 6.21 -1.62 3.87
N VAL A 44 7.04 -2.64 3.57
CA VAL A 44 7.62 -3.53 4.59
C VAL A 44 8.57 -2.75 5.53
N LEU A 45 9.43 -1.90 4.98
CA LEU A 45 10.33 -1.03 5.76
C LEU A 45 9.53 -0.08 6.66
N LEU A 46 8.50 0.57 6.12
CA LEU A 46 7.65 1.49 6.86
C LEU A 46 6.80 0.76 7.91
N PHE A 47 6.37 -0.48 7.65
CA PHE A 47 5.70 -1.32 8.64
C PHE A 47 6.62 -1.60 9.84
N TYR A 48 7.87 -1.98 9.58
CA TYR A 48 8.85 -2.22 10.64
C TYR A 48 9.15 -0.93 11.43
N HIS A 49 9.31 0.20 10.73
CA HIS A 49 9.48 1.50 11.38
C HIS A 49 8.28 1.87 12.26
N ALA A 50 7.06 1.70 11.76
CA ALA A 50 5.83 1.92 12.51
C ALA A 50 5.75 1.02 13.75
N PHE A 51 6.19 -0.23 13.63
CA PHE A 51 6.28 -1.17 14.74
C PHE A 51 7.25 -0.68 15.83
N THR A 52 8.43 -0.17 15.46
CA THR A 52 9.39 0.39 16.42
C THR A 52 8.85 1.63 17.14
N LEU A 53 7.97 2.41 16.50
CA LEU A 53 7.33 3.58 17.07
C LEU A 53 6.06 3.25 17.88
N GLY A 54 5.56 2.01 17.82
CA GLY A 54 4.27 1.62 18.39
C GLY A 54 3.06 2.24 17.67
N ASP A 55 3.24 2.75 16.44
CA ASP A 55 2.16 3.38 15.66
C ASP A 55 1.32 2.32 14.94
N LYS A 56 0.25 1.90 15.62
CA LYS A 56 -0.68 0.88 15.12
C LYS A 56 -1.42 1.32 13.85
N ILE A 57 -1.66 2.62 13.67
CA ILE A 57 -2.38 3.13 12.49
C ILE A 57 -1.46 2.99 11.29
N PHE A 58 -0.23 3.48 11.41
CA PHE A 58 0.74 3.44 10.34
C PHE A 58 1.18 2.01 10.00
N MET A 59 1.24 1.11 10.99
CA MET A 59 1.40 -0.32 10.75
C MET A 59 0.27 -0.89 9.89
N THR A 60 -0.99 -0.65 10.27
CA THR A 60 -2.16 -1.18 9.54
C THR A 60 -2.19 -0.65 8.11
N LEU A 61 -1.86 0.62 7.93
CA LEU A 61 -1.74 1.29 6.63
C LEU A 61 -0.76 0.57 5.69
N ASN A 62 0.45 0.32 6.18
CA ASN A 62 1.49 -0.32 5.39
C ASN A 62 1.18 -1.80 5.12
N LEU A 63 0.47 -2.47 6.03
CA LEU A 63 0.01 -3.83 5.82
C LEU A 63 -1.04 -3.93 4.70
N ILE A 64 -1.99 -2.99 4.64
CA ILE A 64 -2.97 -2.89 3.54
C ILE A 64 -2.25 -2.62 2.22
N LEU A 65 -1.30 -1.68 2.20
CA LEU A 65 -0.49 -1.37 1.02
C LEU A 65 0.30 -2.58 0.50
N ILE A 66 0.87 -3.40 1.38
CA ILE A 66 1.55 -4.64 0.99
C ILE A 66 0.55 -5.55 0.28
N GLY A 67 -0.66 -5.72 0.82
CA GLY A 67 -1.70 -6.54 0.20
C GLY A 67 -2.12 -6.03 -1.19
N VAL A 68 -2.42 -4.73 -1.28
CA VAL A 68 -2.80 -4.07 -2.54
C VAL A 68 -1.70 -4.22 -3.60
N ASN A 69 -0.46 -3.91 -3.25
CA ASN A 69 0.64 -3.99 -4.19
C ASN A 69 1.00 -5.43 -4.54
N SER A 70 0.76 -6.40 -3.66
CA SER A 70 0.92 -7.82 -3.98
C SER A 70 -0.05 -8.27 -5.07
N VAL A 71 -1.30 -7.80 -5.03
CA VAL A 71 -2.27 -8.06 -6.10
C VAL A 71 -1.81 -7.39 -7.40
N ASN A 72 -1.36 -6.14 -7.34
CA ASN A 72 -0.83 -5.45 -8.52
C ASN A 72 0.40 -6.18 -9.10
N PHE A 73 1.28 -6.72 -8.25
CA PHE A 73 2.48 -7.46 -8.67
C PHE A 73 2.15 -8.80 -9.33
N TYR A 74 1.02 -9.42 -8.95
CA TYR A 74 0.54 -10.65 -9.58
C TYR A 74 0.02 -10.41 -11.01
N TYR A 75 -0.59 -9.24 -11.24
CA TYR A 75 -1.16 -8.86 -12.55
C TYR A 75 -0.23 -7.97 -13.41
N ALA A 76 0.96 -7.62 -12.91
CA ALA A 76 2.00 -6.82 -13.61
C ALA A 76 2.97 -7.71 -14.39
#